data_AF-A0A9P7GF71-F1
#
_entry.id   AF-A0A9P7GF71-F1
#
_cell.length_a   1.000
_cell.length_b   1.000
_cell.length_c   1.000
_cell.angle_alpha   90.00
_cell.angle_beta   90.00
_cell.angle_gamma   90.00
#
_symmetry.space_group_name_H-M   'P 1'
#
loop_
_entity.id
_entity.type
_entity.pdbx_description
1 polymer ?
#
loop_
_entity_poly.entity_id
_entity_poly.type
_entity_poly.pdbx_seq_one_letter_code
_entity_poly.pdbx_strand_id
1 'polypeptide(L)'
;MLNLFQTEFDVCFYCGSLYECVHDAEPSSSDNTQPRRESIHRHEEKEFDSYYEMVSNSAILPHEEVFNTYGETLTNAQLLVQYGFILDVNDSDRLTWDVKDVCTDHTGISVGACTSDLPRLEYIWSAVLSCATVSRMLERIAESNLVYVHDETSVDVLCLDGEGKISHPLWILLALPFCLQHIQGNLTEQLGRIAGDLEALLYFQIAVERVLENSDGDSQPIPSSATHAPMLAGMAHSLINLCLARKSQLGQPLSHGSDMNDVLDDLQGDMVRTREALTIAIGERSVLESCVSAWEDLALLYPVAQFPQMLR
;
A
#
# COMPACT_ATOMS: atom_id res chain seq x y z
N MET A 1 -6.54 -5.94 -8.77
CA MET A 1 -5.97 -6.07 -10.12
C MET A 1 -6.35 -4.79 -10.86
N LEU A 2 -5.46 -3.79 -10.86
CA LEU A 2 -5.71 -2.49 -11.47
C LEU A 2 -5.77 -2.66 -12.99
N ASN A 3 -6.97 -2.62 -13.56
CA ASN A 3 -7.15 -2.22 -14.94
C ASN A 3 -6.82 -0.72 -15.00
N LEU A 4 -5.52 -0.38 -15.03
CA LEU A 4 -5.09 0.75 -15.84
C LEU A 4 -5.83 0.60 -17.17
N PHE A 5 -6.28 1.71 -17.77
CA PHE A 5 -6.72 1.72 -19.16
C PHE A 5 -5.54 1.35 -20.07
N GLN A 6 -5.04 0.12 -19.98
CA GLN A 6 -4.45 -0.57 -21.10
C GLN A 6 -5.59 -0.68 -22.09
N THR A 7 -5.58 0.22 -23.06
CA THR A 7 -6.29 -0.02 -24.29
C THR A 7 -5.85 -1.40 -24.76
N GLU A 8 -6.77 -2.35 -24.96
CA GLU A 8 -6.47 -3.65 -25.60
C GLU A 8 -5.95 -3.49 -27.04
N PHE A 9 -5.83 -2.24 -27.49
CA PHE A 9 -5.35 -1.82 -28.78
C PHE A 9 -3.86 -1.48 -28.69
N ASP A 10 -3.04 -2.27 -29.38
CA ASP A 10 -1.67 -1.89 -29.69
C ASP A 10 -1.71 -0.74 -30.72
N VAL A 11 -1.49 0.47 -30.24
CA VAL A 11 -1.42 1.65 -31.12
C VAL A 11 -0.05 1.69 -31.76
N CYS A 12 0.01 1.83 -33.09
CA CYS A 12 1.29 1.98 -33.78
C CYS A 12 2.04 3.22 -33.27
N PHE A 13 3.23 3.03 -32.70
CA PHE A 13 4.02 4.11 -32.12
C PHE A 13 4.52 5.17 -33.13
N TYR A 14 4.54 4.85 -34.43
CA TYR A 14 4.94 5.79 -35.48
C TYR A 14 3.80 6.67 -35.97
N CYS A 15 2.58 6.14 -36.10
CA CYS A 15 1.46 6.86 -36.73
C CYS A 15 0.19 6.95 -35.89
N GLY A 16 0.14 6.34 -34.71
CA GLY A 16 -1.04 6.34 -33.87
C GLY A 16 -2.18 5.45 -34.36
N SER A 17 -1.95 4.55 -35.34
CA SER A 17 -3.00 3.68 -35.88
C SER A 17 -3.42 2.63 -34.87
N LEU A 18 -4.74 2.53 -34.64
CA LEU A 18 -5.39 1.45 -33.87
C LEU A 18 -5.58 0.15 -34.67
N TYR A 19 -5.35 0.22 -35.98
CA TYR A 19 -5.49 -0.88 -36.93
C TYR A 19 -4.16 -1.17 -37.63
N GLU A 20 -4.10 -2.28 -38.36
CA GLU A 20 -2.95 -2.65 -39.19
C GLU A 20 -2.52 -1.47 -40.08
N CYS A 21 -1.26 -1.09 -39.99
CA CYS A 21 -0.68 0.03 -40.69
C CYS A 21 0.60 -0.39 -41.42
N VAL A 22 1.13 0.52 -42.23
CA VAL A 22 2.36 0.28 -43.01
C VAL A 22 3.59 -0.04 -42.14
N HIS A 23 3.56 0.28 -40.85
CA HIS A 23 4.64 -0.01 -39.92
C HIS A 23 4.58 -1.42 -39.31
N ASP A 24 3.45 -2.12 -39.45
CA ASP A 24 3.29 -3.50 -38.96
C ASP A 24 3.81 -4.52 -39.97
N ALA A 25 4.09 -4.07 -41.20
CA ALA A 25 4.76 -4.89 -42.20
C ALA A 25 6.20 -5.18 -41.76
N GLU A 26 6.44 -6.39 -41.24
CA GLU A 26 7.81 -6.84 -41.01
C GLU A 26 8.62 -6.72 -42.31
N PRO A 27 9.89 -6.29 -42.24
CA PRO A 27 10.75 -6.17 -43.41
C PRO A 27 11.02 -7.57 -43.96
N SER A 28 10.10 -8.06 -44.79
CA SER A 28 10.19 -9.37 -45.42
C SER A 28 11.50 -9.41 -46.20
N SER A 29 12.40 -10.29 -45.75
CA SER A 29 13.62 -10.64 -46.46
C SER A 29 13.22 -11.12 -47.85
N SER A 30 13.41 -10.23 -48.82
CA SER A 30 13.45 -10.43 -50.27
C SER A 30 13.31 -11.89 -50.73
N ASP A 31 12.09 -12.32 -51.06
CA ASP A 31 11.78 -13.08 -52.28
C ASP A 31 10.32 -13.56 -52.27
N ASN A 32 9.42 -12.77 -52.85
CA ASN A 32 8.67 -13.18 -54.04
C ASN A 32 7.55 -12.19 -54.36
N THR A 33 7.63 -11.67 -55.56
CA THR A 33 6.60 -10.96 -56.31
C THR A 33 5.28 -11.73 -56.39
N GLN A 34 4.32 -11.39 -55.52
CA GLN A 34 2.90 -11.41 -55.88
C GLN A 34 2.18 -10.21 -55.22
N PRO A 35 1.34 -9.47 -55.95
CA PRO A 35 0.51 -8.41 -55.35
C PRO A 35 -0.54 -9.07 -54.47
N ARG A 36 -0.31 -9.07 -53.15
CA ARG A 36 -1.25 -9.57 -52.16
C ARG A 36 -2.45 -8.64 -52.18
N ARG A 37 -3.52 -9.10 -52.81
CA ARG A 37 -4.82 -8.44 -52.91
C ARG A 37 -5.23 -7.90 -51.55
N GLU A 38 -5.61 -6.63 -51.58
CA GLU A 38 -6.38 -5.87 -50.60
C GLU A 38 -7.59 -6.68 -50.12
N SER A 39 -7.41 -7.54 -49.12
CA SER A 39 -8.51 -7.92 -48.24
C SER A 39 -8.55 -6.90 -47.12
N ILE A 40 -9.01 -5.69 -47.48
CA ILE A 40 -9.55 -4.72 -46.53
C ILE A 40 -10.78 -5.42 -45.94
N HIS A 41 -10.54 -6.18 -44.87
CA HIS A 41 -11.59 -6.65 -44.00
C HIS A 41 -12.24 -5.41 -43.40
N ARG A 42 -13.29 -4.96 -44.08
CA ARG A 42 -14.27 -3.99 -43.59
C ARG A 42 -14.97 -4.65 -42.41
N HIS A 43 -14.28 -4.70 -41.27
CA HIS A 43 -14.90 -5.04 -40.00
C HIS A 43 -15.98 -3.99 -39.78
N GLU A 44 -17.20 -4.48 -39.55
CA GLU A 44 -18.33 -3.67 -39.15
C GLU A 44 -17.87 -2.72 -38.06
N GLU A 45 -17.84 -1.44 -38.39
CA GLU A 45 -17.56 -0.32 -37.50
C GLU A 45 -18.54 -0.46 -36.33
N LYS A 46 -18.13 -1.16 -35.27
CA LYS A 46 -18.63 -0.81 -33.95
C LYS A 46 -18.21 0.64 -33.81
N GLU A 47 -19.20 1.52 -33.92
CA GLU A 47 -19.12 2.95 -33.65
C GLU A 47 -18.76 3.10 -32.17
N PHE A 48 -17.52 2.74 -31.84
CA PHE A 48 -16.87 3.19 -30.62
C PHE A 48 -16.86 4.71 -30.74
N ASP A 49 -17.18 5.40 -29.65
CA ASP A 49 -17.07 6.86 -29.58
C ASP A 49 -15.69 7.25 -30.12
N SER A 50 -15.68 7.76 -31.35
CA SER A 50 -14.46 7.94 -32.16
C SER A 50 -13.65 9.16 -31.73
N TYR A 51 -14.03 9.76 -30.62
CA TYR A 51 -13.40 10.91 -30.03
C TYR A 51 -13.43 10.77 -28.51
N TYR A 52 -12.39 11.33 -27.89
CA TYR A 52 -12.33 11.55 -26.46
C TYR A 52 -12.60 13.03 -26.21
N GLU A 53 -13.47 13.32 -25.24
CA GLU A 53 -13.72 14.68 -24.79
C GLU A 53 -12.88 14.98 -23.55
N MET A 54 -12.15 16.10 -23.58
CA MET A 54 -11.45 16.61 -22.41
C MET A 54 -12.39 17.56 -21.66
N VAL A 55 -12.73 17.21 -20.42
CA VAL A 55 -13.60 18.01 -19.55
C VAL A 55 -12.80 18.59 -18.39
N SER A 56 -13.13 19.82 -17.99
CA SER A 56 -12.53 20.47 -16.82
C SER A 56 -13.34 20.16 -15.56
N ASN A 57 -12.67 19.67 -14.51
CA ASN A 57 -13.31 19.42 -13.20
C ASN A 57 -13.45 20.68 -12.34
N SER A 58 -12.84 21.79 -12.75
CA SER A 58 -12.88 23.09 -12.08
C SER A 58 -12.86 24.23 -13.11
N ALA A 59 -13.18 25.45 -12.66
CA ALA A 59 -13.05 26.63 -13.51
C ALA A 59 -11.57 26.95 -13.77
N ILE A 60 -11.24 27.26 -15.02
CA ILE A 60 -9.89 27.60 -15.48
C ILE A 60 -9.90 29.09 -15.85
N LEU A 61 -9.08 29.91 -15.19
CA LEU A 61 -8.97 31.33 -15.51
C LEU A 61 -8.13 31.54 -16.79
N PRO A 62 -8.30 32.68 -17.48
CA PRO A 62 -7.44 33.00 -18.62
C PRO A 62 -5.95 33.00 -18.23
N HIS A 63 -5.13 32.37 -19.06
CA HIS A 63 -3.68 32.22 -18.88
C HIS A 63 -3.24 31.25 -17.78
N GLU A 64 -4.15 30.46 -17.20
CA GLU A 64 -3.77 29.33 -16.35
C GLU A 64 -3.36 28.12 -17.18
N GLU A 65 -2.44 27.34 -16.63
CA GLU A 65 -2.04 26.06 -17.18
C GLU A 65 -3.13 25.01 -16.93
N VAL A 66 -3.38 24.17 -17.94
CA VAL A 66 -4.38 23.10 -17.87
C VAL A 66 -3.65 21.79 -17.64
N PHE A 67 -3.84 21.20 -16.46
CA PHE A 67 -3.25 19.93 -16.08
C PHE A 67 -4.22 18.79 -16.35
N ASN A 68 -3.71 17.69 -16.91
CA ASN A 68 -4.45 16.43 -17.00
C ASN A 68 -4.11 15.53 -15.81
N THR A 69 -5.03 14.63 -15.45
CA THR A 69 -4.77 13.57 -14.47
C THR A 69 -4.34 12.31 -15.21
N TYR A 70 -3.08 11.90 -15.04
CA TYR A 70 -2.52 10.69 -15.66
C TYR A 70 -3.01 9.40 -14.96
N GLY A 71 -3.51 9.53 -13.74
CA GLY A 71 -4.14 8.50 -12.93
C GLY A 71 -4.26 9.00 -11.49
N GLU A 72 -5.39 8.74 -10.82
CA GLU A 72 -5.64 9.25 -9.46
C GLU A 72 -4.76 8.57 -8.40
N THR A 73 -4.23 7.38 -8.70
CA THR A 73 -3.53 6.51 -7.74
C THR A 73 -2.05 6.28 -8.06
N LEU A 74 -1.48 7.08 -8.98
CA LEU A 74 -0.09 6.90 -9.39
C LEU A 74 0.89 7.45 -8.34
N THR A 75 1.75 6.58 -7.81
CA THR A 75 2.84 6.96 -6.91
C THR A 75 3.95 7.68 -7.67
N ASN A 76 4.84 8.39 -6.96
CA ASN A 76 5.98 9.05 -7.61
C ASN A 76 6.93 8.04 -8.26
N ALA A 77 7.07 6.83 -7.69
CA ALA A 77 7.82 5.75 -8.32
C ALA A 77 7.21 5.34 -9.66
N GLN A 78 5.87 5.23 -9.75
CA GLN A 78 5.19 4.91 -11.00
C GLN A 78 5.29 6.06 -12.02
N LEU A 79 5.12 7.30 -11.58
CA LEU A 79 5.28 8.48 -12.43
C LEU A 79 6.69 8.57 -13.02
N LEU A 80 7.72 8.31 -12.21
CA LEU A 80 9.10 8.33 -12.67
C LEU A 80 9.39 7.22 -13.69
N VAL A 81 8.94 5.99 -13.42
CA VAL A 81 9.19 4.84 -14.30
C VAL A 81 8.44 4.96 -15.62
N GLN A 82 7.18 5.41 -15.59
CA GLN A 82 6.30 5.42 -16.76
C GLN A 82 6.42 6.72 -17.57
N TYR A 83 6.54 7.86 -16.90
CA TYR A 83 6.48 9.18 -17.52
C TYR A 83 7.77 10.00 -17.38
N GLY A 84 8.70 9.59 -16.51
CA GLY A 84 10.02 10.20 -16.40
C GLY A 84 10.03 11.53 -15.64
N PHE A 85 9.07 11.75 -14.74
CA PHE A 85 9.02 12.89 -13.83
C PHE A 85 8.44 12.48 -12.47
N ILE A 86 8.61 13.34 -11.46
CA ILE A 86 8.01 13.23 -10.13
C ILE A 86 7.19 14.48 -9.82
N LEU A 87 6.24 14.38 -8.88
CA LEU A 87 5.53 15.54 -8.34
C LEU A 87 6.10 15.88 -6.96
N ASP A 88 6.33 17.17 -6.71
CA ASP A 88 6.82 17.66 -5.41
C ASP A 88 5.85 17.33 -4.26
N VAL A 89 4.54 17.35 -4.56
CA VAL A 89 3.47 16.98 -3.63
C VAL A 89 2.57 16.00 -4.37
N ASN A 90 2.69 14.72 -4.02
CA ASN A 90 1.84 13.66 -4.54
C ASN A 90 1.09 12.99 -3.39
N ASP A 91 -0.21 13.31 -3.24
CA ASP A 91 -1.06 12.74 -2.18
C ASP A 91 -1.28 11.23 -2.33
N SER A 92 -0.95 10.69 -3.51
CA SER A 92 -1.04 9.28 -3.84
C SER A 92 0.26 8.52 -3.57
N ASP A 93 1.31 9.19 -3.09
CA ASP A 93 2.57 8.53 -2.72
C ASP A 93 2.39 7.78 -1.38
N ARG A 94 2.31 6.45 -1.48
CA ARG A 94 2.03 5.55 -0.36
C ARG A 94 2.84 4.28 -0.53
N LEU A 95 3.21 3.66 0.60
CA LEU A 95 3.81 2.33 0.57
C LEU A 95 2.69 1.30 0.71
N THR A 96 2.40 0.54 -0.34
CA THR A 96 1.31 -0.45 -0.38
C THR A 96 1.83 -1.89 -0.30
N TRP A 97 1.05 -2.77 0.32
CA TRP A 97 1.29 -4.21 0.35
C TRP A 97 0.11 -4.97 -0.20
N ASP A 98 0.35 -6.18 -0.71
CA ASP A 98 -0.74 -7.13 -0.89
C ASP A 98 -1.00 -7.93 0.39
N VAL A 99 -2.16 -8.61 0.48
CA VAL A 99 -2.51 -9.42 1.66
C VAL A 99 -1.47 -10.52 1.89
N LYS A 100 -0.87 -11.04 0.82
CA LYS A 100 0.13 -12.10 0.88
C LYS A 100 1.43 -11.60 1.51
N ASP A 101 1.89 -10.40 1.19
CA ASP A 101 3.07 -9.75 1.75
C ASP A 101 2.91 -9.54 3.26
N VAL A 102 1.71 -9.10 3.69
CA VAL A 102 1.38 -8.92 5.11
C VAL A 102 1.35 -10.28 5.84
N CYS A 103 0.85 -11.32 5.17
CA CYS A 103 0.72 -12.65 5.76
C CYS A 103 1.99 -13.50 5.64
N THR A 104 2.94 -13.15 4.76
CA THR A 104 4.20 -13.88 4.64
C THR A 104 5.01 -13.75 5.93
N ASP A 105 5.58 -14.87 6.35
CA ASP A 105 6.25 -15.00 7.65
C ASP A 105 7.58 -14.24 7.68
N HIS A 106 7.50 -12.93 7.92
CA HIS A 106 8.65 -12.06 8.13
C HIS A 106 9.08 -12.03 9.61
N THR A 107 8.39 -12.75 10.51
CA THR A 107 8.49 -12.49 11.97
C THR A 107 8.78 -13.71 12.84
N GLY A 108 8.63 -14.94 12.33
CA GLY A 108 8.70 -16.16 13.16
C GLY A 108 7.60 -16.26 14.23
N ILE A 109 6.68 -15.28 14.26
CA ILE A 109 5.51 -15.11 15.14
C ILE A 109 4.27 -14.89 14.24
N SER A 110 4.38 -15.21 12.95
CA SER A 110 3.53 -14.60 11.92
C SER A 110 2.04 -14.86 12.09
N VAL A 111 1.28 -13.82 11.77
CA VAL A 111 -0.11 -13.84 11.29
C VAL A 111 -0.40 -15.10 10.44
N GLY A 112 0.50 -15.44 9.52
CA GLY A 112 0.43 -16.63 8.66
C GLY A 112 0.62 -17.98 9.37
N ALA A 113 1.26 -18.02 10.55
CA ALA A 113 1.31 -19.24 11.36
C ALA A 113 -0.07 -19.58 11.96
N CYS A 114 -0.90 -18.56 12.22
CA CYS A 114 -2.26 -18.75 12.71
C CYS A 114 -3.26 -19.12 11.59
N THR A 115 -2.96 -18.80 10.32
CA THR A 115 -3.89 -19.04 9.21
C THR A 115 -3.20 -19.68 8.02
N SER A 116 -3.22 -21.00 7.94
CA SER A 116 -2.79 -21.76 6.76
C SER A 116 -3.72 -21.61 5.54
N ASP A 117 -4.79 -20.81 5.65
CA ASP A 117 -5.84 -20.63 4.65
C ASP A 117 -6.03 -19.12 4.35
N LEU A 118 -5.17 -18.60 3.45
CA LEU A 118 -5.18 -17.20 3.03
C LEU A 118 -6.54 -16.74 2.45
N PRO A 119 -7.20 -17.51 1.55
CA PRO A 119 -8.53 -17.15 1.05
C PRO A 119 -9.58 -16.98 2.15
N ARG A 120 -9.52 -17.82 3.20
CA ARG A 120 -10.42 -17.68 4.34
C ARG A 120 -10.11 -16.42 5.16
N LEU A 121 -8.84 -16.08 5.36
CA LEU A 121 -8.44 -14.85 6.05
C LEU A 121 -8.93 -13.61 5.27
N GLU A 122 -8.69 -13.56 3.96
CA GLU A 122 -9.17 -12.48 3.08
C GLU A 122 -10.70 -12.32 3.17
N TYR A 123 -11.43 -13.43 3.15
CA TYR A 123 -12.88 -13.42 3.27
C TYR A 123 -13.34 -12.87 4.63
N ILE A 124 -12.73 -13.29 5.73
CA ILE A 124 -13.07 -12.79 7.07
C ILE A 124 -12.71 -11.31 7.19
N TRP A 125 -11.52 -10.92 6.73
CA TRP A 125 -11.06 -9.53 6.73
C TRP A 125 -12.00 -8.61 5.97
N SER A 126 -12.39 -8.98 4.74
CA SER A 126 -13.37 -8.24 3.93
C SER A 126 -14.74 -8.16 4.62
N ALA A 127 -15.19 -9.25 5.25
CA ALA A 127 -16.44 -9.27 6.02
C ALA A 127 -16.38 -8.38 7.28
N VAL A 128 -15.23 -8.30 7.95
CA VAL A 128 -14.99 -7.42 9.09
C VAL A 128 -14.98 -5.96 8.66
N LEU A 129 -14.28 -5.61 7.58
CA LEU A 129 -14.27 -4.25 7.02
C LEU A 129 -15.68 -3.77 6.65
N SER A 130 -16.51 -4.68 6.14
CA SER A 130 -17.91 -4.41 5.79
C SER A 130 -18.86 -4.40 6.99
N CYS A 131 -18.38 -4.66 8.21
CA CYS A 131 -19.21 -4.75 9.40
C CYS A 131 -19.57 -3.35 9.95
N ALA A 132 -20.85 -3.11 10.23
CA ALA A 132 -21.32 -1.83 10.77
C ALA A 132 -20.69 -1.44 12.11
N THR A 133 -20.30 -2.42 12.94
CA THR A 133 -19.58 -2.15 14.20
C THR A 133 -18.19 -1.56 13.92
N VAL A 134 -17.51 -2.04 12.89
CA VAL A 134 -16.21 -1.50 12.48
C VAL A 134 -16.37 -0.05 12.02
N SER A 135 -17.48 0.30 11.34
CA SER A 135 -17.75 1.71 10.97
C SER A 135 -17.77 2.66 12.17
N ARG A 136 -18.31 2.24 13.33
CA ARG A 136 -18.27 3.04 14.57
C ARG A 136 -16.87 3.13 15.17
N MET A 137 -16.09 2.07 15.03
CA MET A 137 -14.69 2.03 15.44
C MET A 137 -13.84 3.04 14.63
N LEU A 138 -14.14 3.22 13.33
CA LEU A 138 -13.42 4.18 12.47
C LEU A 138 -13.49 5.63 12.99
N GLU A 139 -14.61 6.04 13.60
CA GLU A 139 -14.72 7.38 14.21
C GLU A 139 -13.66 7.61 15.31
N ARG A 140 -13.26 6.54 16.00
CA ARG A 140 -12.26 6.58 17.07
C ARG A 140 -10.83 6.46 16.56
N ILE A 141 -10.63 5.93 15.35
CA ILE A 141 -9.28 5.85 14.74
C ILE A 141 -8.68 7.23 14.55
N ALA A 142 -9.51 8.27 14.33
CA ALA A 142 -9.05 9.65 14.27
C ALA A 142 -8.38 10.16 15.58
N GLU A 143 -8.53 9.45 16.69
CA GLU A 143 -7.83 9.73 17.95
C GLU A 143 -6.46 9.03 18.07
N SER A 144 -6.10 8.15 17.14
CA SER A 144 -4.80 7.47 17.12
C SER A 144 -3.77 8.27 16.33
N ASN A 145 -2.55 8.30 16.83
CA ASN A 145 -1.40 8.87 16.14
C ASN A 145 -0.67 7.86 15.25
N LEU A 146 -1.05 6.58 15.29
CA LEU A 146 -0.39 5.49 14.57
C LEU A 146 -1.20 4.94 13.39
N VAL A 147 -2.52 5.19 13.39
CA VAL A 147 -3.47 4.63 12.43
C VAL A 147 -4.32 5.75 11.86
N TYR A 148 -4.55 5.74 10.55
CA TYR A 148 -5.44 6.69 9.90
C TYR A 148 -6.63 6.01 9.20
N VAL A 149 -7.73 6.75 9.08
CA VAL A 149 -8.90 6.34 8.31
C VAL A 149 -8.61 6.63 6.84
N HIS A 150 -8.73 5.62 5.98
CA HIS A 150 -8.48 5.76 4.56
C HIS A 150 -9.82 6.07 3.89
N ASP A 151 -9.92 7.26 3.30
CA ASP A 151 -11.17 7.79 2.74
C ASP A 151 -11.47 7.25 1.32
N GLU A 152 -10.50 6.64 0.64
CA GLU A 152 -10.71 6.17 -0.72
C GLU A 152 -11.70 5.01 -0.76
N THR A 153 -12.50 4.96 -1.83
CA THR A 153 -13.49 3.91 -2.09
C THR A 153 -12.88 2.51 -2.21
N SER A 154 -11.55 2.43 -2.36
CA SER A 154 -10.78 1.20 -2.32
C SER A 154 -10.59 0.75 -0.88
N VAL A 155 -11.48 -0.12 -0.40
CA VAL A 155 -11.42 -0.73 0.94
C VAL A 155 -10.17 -1.62 1.12
N ASP A 156 -9.47 -1.95 0.04
CA ASP A 156 -8.40 -2.94 0.00
C ASP A 156 -6.98 -2.37 0.07
N VAL A 157 -6.82 -1.06 0.36
CA VAL A 157 -5.48 -0.46 0.39
C VAL A 157 -4.79 -0.69 1.74
N LEU A 158 -3.92 -1.70 1.77
CA LEU A 158 -3.00 -1.98 2.87
C LEU A 158 -1.76 -1.09 2.71
N CYS A 159 -1.64 0.02 3.46
CA CYS A 159 -0.56 0.97 3.20
C CYS A 159 -0.07 1.79 4.40
N LEU A 160 1.08 2.44 4.20
CA LEU A 160 1.58 3.57 5.00
C LEU A 160 1.36 4.89 4.25
N ASP A 161 1.00 5.92 5.00
CA ASP A 161 1.04 7.30 4.51
C ASP A 161 2.46 7.90 4.60
N GLY A 162 2.62 9.15 4.14
CA GLY A 162 3.89 9.87 4.19
C GLY A 162 4.41 10.19 5.60
N GLU A 163 3.58 10.04 6.64
CA GLU A 163 3.99 10.24 8.05
C GLU A 163 4.42 8.93 8.71
N GLY A 164 4.18 7.78 8.07
CA GLY A 164 4.46 6.46 8.63
C GLY A 164 3.30 5.90 9.47
N LYS A 165 2.09 6.46 9.36
CA LYS A 165 0.88 5.88 9.94
C LYS A 165 0.36 4.78 9.03
N ILE A 166 -0.19 3.72 9.61
CA ILE A 166 -0.80 2.62 8.84
C ILE A 166 -2.27 2.91 8.54
N SER A 167 -2.74 2.44 7.40
CA SER A 167 -4.16 2.46 7.06
C SER A 167 -4.96 1.54 7.99
N HIS A 168 -6.19 1.91 8.33
CA HIS A 168 -7.06 1.05 9.12
C HIS A 168 -7.29 -0.37 8.54
N PRO A 169 -7.33 -0.62 7.21
CA PRO A 169 -7.45 -1.99 6.70
C PRO A 169 -6.21 -2.83 7.02
N LEU A 170 -5.01 -2.23 6.98
CA LEU A 170 -3.76 -2.87 7.38
C LEU A 170 -3.75 -3.16 8.88
N TRP A 171 -4.18 -2.20 9.71
CA TRP A 171 -4.32 -2.41 11.15
C TRP A 171 -5.25 -3.59 11.47
N ILE A 172 -6.44 -3.64 10.86
CA ILE A 172 -7.41 -4.72 11.05
C ILE A 172 -6.80 -6.07 10.62
N LEU A 173 -6.14 -6.12 9.46
CA LEU A 173 -5.53 -7.35 8.96
C LEU A 173 -4.45 -7.89 9.90
N LEU A 174 -3.61 -7.01 10.46
CA LEU A 174 -2.57 -7.39 11.43
C LEU A 174 -3.15 -7.86 12.77
N ALA A 175 -4.25 -7.26 13.24
CA ALA A 175 -4.91 -7.62 14.49
C ALA A 175 -5.73 -8.92 14.40
N LEU A 176 -6.31 -9.21 13.22
CA LEU A 176 -7.30 -10.26 13.01
C LEU A 176 -6.86 -11.66 13.50
N PRO A 177 -5.63 -12.15 13.25
CA PRO A 177 -5.21 -13.47 13.70
C PRO A 177 -5.26 -13.63 15.22
N PHE A 178 -4.98 -12.56 15.96
CA PHE A 178 -5.04 -12.57 17.41
C PHE A 178 -6.48 -12.65 17.92
N CYS A 179 -7.42 -11.95 17.26
CA CYS A 179 -8.84 -12.04 17.59
C CYS A 179 -9.44 -13.42 17.24
N LEU A 180 -8.87 -14.14 16.27
CA LEU A 180 -9.37 -15.44 15.83
C LEU A 180 -8.98 -16.62 16.74
N GLN A 181 -7.98 -16.47 17.63
CA GLN A 181 -7.40 -17.59 18.42
C GLN A 181 -8.41 -18.34 19.30
N HIS A 182 -9.51 -17.69 19.69
CA HIS A 182 -10.49 -18.24 20.64
C HIS A 182 -11.86 -18.51 20.04
N ILE A 183 -11.98 -18.43 18.72
CA ILE A 183 -13.29 -18.42 18.07
C ILE A 183 -13.59 -19.77 17.39
N GLN A 184 -14.63 -20.43 17.89
CA GLN A 184 -15.29 -21.57 17.25
C GLN A 184 -16.74 -21.18 16.96
N GLY A 185 -17.31 -21.63 15.83
CA GLY A 185 -18.73 -21.42 15.52
C GLY A 185 -19.02 -20.90 14.12
N ASN A 186 -20.23 -20.42 13.89
CA ASN A 186 -20.68 -19.82 12.62
C ASN A 186 -20.14 -18.39 12.47
N LEU A 187 -19.66 -18.04 11.27
CA LEU A 187 -19.08 -16.74 10.91
C LEU A 187 -19.86 -15.54 11.45
N THR A 188 -21.19 -15.53 11.37
CA THR A 188 -21.99 -14.37 11.84
C THR A 188 -21.80 -14.09 13.33
N GLU A 189 -21.71 -15.14 14.16
CA GLU A 189 -21.42 -15.00 15.59
C GLU A 189 -19.96 -14.63 15.83
N GLN A 190 -19.05 -15.08 14.95
CA GLN A 190 -17.64 -14.75 15.00
C GLN A 190 -17.43 -13.25 14.73
N LEU A 191 -18.06 -12.69 13.70
CA LEU A 191 -17.88 -11.30 13.29
C LEU A 191 -18.22 -10.32 14.43
N GLY A 192 -19.28 -10.58 15.18
CA GLY A 192 -19.64 -9.73 16.32
C GLY A 192 -18.60 -9.77 17.45
N ARG A 193 -18.01 -10.94 17.72
CA ARG A 193 -16.93 -11.09 18.72
C ARG A 193 -15.63 -10.46 18.24
N ILE A 194 -15.23 -10.75 16.99
CA ILE A 194 -14.05 -10.17 16.35
C ILE A 194 -14.14 -8.64 16.39
N ALA A 195 -15.27 -8.07 16.01
CA ALA A 195 -15.45 -6.62 16.03
C ALA A 195 -15.34 -6.04 17.44
N GLY A 196 -15.88 -6.74 18.46
CA GLY A 196 -15.74 -6.32 19.86
C GLY A 196 -14.30 -6.41 20.38
N ASP A 197 -13.56 -7.46 20.01
CA ASP A 197 -12.15 -7.62 20.38
C ASP A 197 -11.25 -6.58 19.67
N LEU A 198 -11.53 -6.29 18.39
CA LEU A 198 -10.86 -5.21 17.65
C LEU A 198 -11.13 -3.85 18.28
N GLU A 199 -12.39 -3.56 18.62
CA GLU A 199 -12.75 -2.30 19.28
C GLU A 199 -11.99 -2.17 20.62
N ALA A 200 -12.01 -3.21 21.46
CA ALA A 200 -11.30 -3.21 22.73
C ALA A 200 -9.78 -3.06 22.57
N LEU A 201 -9.19 -3.69 21.56
CA LEU A 201 -7.78 -3.55 21.21
C LEU A 201 -7.43 -2.12 20.77
N LEU A 202 -8.27 -1.48 19.95
CA LEU A 202 -8.07 -0.10 19.52
C LEU A 202 -8.15 0.87 20.72
N TYR A 203 -9.14 0.73 21.59
CA TYR A 203 -9.24 1.54 22.81
C TYR A 203 -8.01 1.37 23.71
N PHE A 204 -7.51 0.13 23.83
CA PHE A 204 -6.31 -0.15 24.58
C PHE A 204 -5.08 0.52 23.95
N GLN A 205 -4.92 0.44 22.63
CA GLN A 205 -3.85 1.11 21.90
C GLN A 205 -3.86 2.63 22.11
N ILE A 206 -5.00 3.30 21.89
CA ILE A 206 -5.12 4.76 22.07
C ILE A 206 -4.81 5.16 23.51
N ALA A 207 -5.20 4.35 24.50
CA ALA A 207 -4.89 4.62 25.89
C ALA A 207 -3.38 4.50 26.19
N VAL A 208 -2.69 3.56 25.54
CA VAL A 208 -1.22 3.40 25.61
C VAL A 208 -0.51 4.58 24.94
N GLU A 209 -0.90 4.95 23.73
CA GLU A 209 -0.35 6.10 22.97
C GLU A 209 -0.37 7.37 23.83
N ARG A 210 -1.52 7.67 24.46
CA ARG A 210 -1.66 8.82 25.37
C ARG A 210 -0.73 8.78 26.57
N VAL A 211 -0.41 7.61 27.11
CA VAL A 211 0.53 7.51 28.24
C VAL A 211 1.97 7.73 27.77
N LEU A 212 2.33 7.22 26.59
CA LEU A 212 3.66 7.41 25.99
C LEU A 212 3.90 8.88 25.65
N GLU A 213 2.91 9.58 25.09
CA GLU A 213 2.98 11.02 24.76
C GLU A 213 3.14 11.93 25.99
N ASN A 214 2.59 11.54 27.14
CA ASN A 214 2.60 12.35 28.36
C ASN A 214 3.78 12.04 29.31
N SER A 215 4.80 11.31 28.84
CA SER A 215 5.90 10.82 29.67
C SER A 215 6.81 11.90 30.29
N ASP A 216 6.63 13.17 29.92
CA ASP A 216 7.46 14.30 30.35
C ASP A 216 7.17 14.88 31.76
N GLY A 217 6.18 14.37 32.53
CA GLY A 217 5.93 14.97 33.86
C GLY A 217 5.05 14.25 34.86
N ASP A 218 4.14 13.38 34.43
CA ASP A 218 3.29 12.59 35.33
C ASP A 218 3.26 11.15 34.83
N SER A 219 3.96 10.25 35.55
CA SER A 219 4.00 8.83 35.24
C SER A 219 2.64 8.18 35.52
N GLN A 220 1.67 8.41 34.63
CA GLN A 220 0.43 7.64 34.63
C GLN A 220 0.80 6.17 34.37
N PRO A 221 0.28 5.22 35.15
CA PRO A 221 0.55 3.82 34.92
C PRO A 221 -0.01 3.42 33.55
N ILE A 222 0.81 2.70 32.77
CA ILE A 222 0.37 2.12 31.50
C ILE A 222 -0.85 1.22 31.78
N PRO A 223 -1.95 1.37 31.03
CA PRO A 223 -3.09 0.48 31.16
C PRO A 223 -2.64 -0.97 31.06
N SER A 224 -2.94 -1.78 32.08
CA SER A 224 -2.62 -3.20 32.05
C SER A 224 -3.83 -3.99 31.57
N SER A 225 -3.73 -4.62 30.40
CA SER A 225 -4.71 -5.61 29.95
C SER A 225 -4.00 -6.93 29.68
N ALA A 226 -4.33 -7.96 30.46
CA ALA A 226 -3.75 -9.29 30.29
C ALA A 226 -4.05 -9.90 28.90
N THR A 227 -5.15 -9.47 28.27
CA THR A 227 -5.58 -9.95 26.95
C THR A 227 -5.01 -9.09 25.83
N HIS A 228 -5.20 -7.76 25.88
CA HIS A 228 -4.89 -6.89 24.73
C HIS A 228 -3.42 -6.48 24.64
N ALA A 229 -2.69 -6.44 25.75
CA ALA A 229 -1.26 -6.10 25.74
C ALA A 229 -0.42 -7.07 24.87
N PRO A 230 -0.51 -8.41 25.03
CA PRO A 230 0.23 -9.31 24.16
C PRO A 230 -0.24 -9.25 22.70
N MET A 231 -1.53 -9.02 22.44
CA MET A 231 -2.05 -8.85 21.07
C MET A 231 -1.43 -7.62 20.39
N LEU A 232 -1.43 -6.47 21.10
CA LEU A 232 -0.89 -5.21 20.59
C LEU A 232 0.62 -5.32 20.33
N ALA A 233 1.38 -5.91 21.26
CA ALA A 233 2.81 -6.13 21.07
C ALA A 233 3.10 -7.10 19.90
N GLY A 234 2.30 -8.17 19.74
CA GLY A 234 2.42 -9.09 18.62
C GLY A 234 2.13 -8.43 17.27
N MET A 235 1.13 -7.54 17.24
CA MET A 235 0.80 -6.72 16.08
C MET A 235 1.92 -5.73 15.74
N ALA A 236 2.46 -5.03 16.74
CA ALA A 236 3.59 -4.10 16.58
C ALA A 236 4.83 -4.81 16.01
N HIS A 237 5.18 -5.97 16.56
CA HIS A 237 6.27 -6.80 16.01
C HIS A 237 6.01 -7.25 14.57
N SER A 238 4.76 -7.57 14.23
CA SER A 238 4.37 -7.95 12.86
C SER A 238 4.60 -6.80 11.88
N LEU A 239 4.16 -5.59 12.25
CA LEU A 239 4.35 -4.39 11.44
C LEU A 239 5.82 -3.98 11.31
N ILE A 240 6.58 -3.99 12.41
CA ILE A 240 8.01 -3.64 12.39
C ILE A 240 8.76 -4.55 11.42
N ASN A 241 8.52 -5.86 11.49
CA ASN A 241 9.17 -6.81 10.60
C ASN A 241 8.71 -6.65 9.14
N LEU A 242 7.43 -6.33 8.89
CA LEU A 242 6.94 -6.00 7.55
C LEU A 242 7.70 -4.79 6.98
N CYS A 243 7.90 -3.74 7.80
CA CYS A 243 8.64 -2.55 7.41
C CYS A 243 10.12 -2.85 7.16
N LEU A 244 10.76 -3.64 8.04
CA LEU A 244 12.16 -4.05 7.89
C LEU A 244 12.37 -4.95 6.66
N ALA A 245 11.42 -5.85 6.37
CA ALA A 245 11.46 -6.69 5.18
C ALA A 245 11.40 -5.83 3.92
N ARG A 246 10.47 -4.87 3.83
CA ARG A 246 10.40 -3.92 2.71
C ARG A 246 11.68 -3.08 2.61
N LYS A 247 12.16 -2.54 3.73
CA LYS A 247 13.40 -1.75 3.79
C LYS A 247 14.60 -2.53 3.24
N SER A 248 14.68 -3.83 3.52
CA SER A 248 15.76 -4.68 3.01
C SER A 248 15.72 -4.89 1.49
N GLN A 249 14.56 -4.65 0.85
CA GLN A 249 14.37 -4.77 -0.59
C GLN A 249 14.67 -3.47 -1.35
N LEU A 250 14.72 -2.31 -0.69
CA LEU A 250 15.02 -0.99 -1.29
C LEU A 250 16.48 -0.83 -1.76
N GLY A 251 17.21 -1.93 -1.89
CA GLY A 251 18.61 -1.99 -2.26
C GLY A 251 19.50 -2.33 -1.06
N GLN A 252 20.48 -3.22 -1.30
CA GLN A 252 21.57 -3.36 -0.34
C GLN A 252 22.38 -2.06 -0.35
N PRO A 253 22.89 -1.59 0.82
CA PRO A 253 23.80 -0.46 0.85
C PRO A 253 24.92 -0.71 -0.16
N LEU A 254 25.10 0.23 -1.07
CA LEU A 254 26.08 0.18 -2.16
C LEU A 254 27.48 0.11 -1.55
N SER A 255 27.95 -1.10 -1.24
CA SER A 255 29.18 -1.38 -0.48
C SER A 255 29.15 -0.90 0.98
N HIS A 256 30.04 -1.46 1.83
CA HIS A 256 30.06 -1.31 3.29
C HIS A 256 29.84 0.13 3.81
N GLY A 257 28.59 0.47 4.11
CA GLY A 257 28.21 1.61 4.95
C GLY A 257 28.00 2.96 4.27
N SER A 258 27.99 3.06 2.94
CA SER A 258 27.64 4.33 2.29
C SER A 258 26.16 4.63 2.50
N ASP A 259 25.84 5.82 3.03
CA ASP A 259 24.47 6.29 3.12
C ASP A 259 23.95 6.62 1.72
N MET A 260 22.66 6.42 1.46
CA MET A 260 22.03 6.79 0.18
C MET A 260 22.13 8.30 -0.06
N ASN A 261 22.15 9.09 1.01
CA ASN A 261 22.41 10.53 0.96
C ASN A 261 23.81 10.84 0.41
N ASP A 262 24.84 10.13 0.86
CA ASP A 262 26.21 10.30 0.34
C ASP A 262 26.27 10.00 -1.16
N VAL A 263 25.61 8.92 -1.58
CA VAL A 263 25.53 8.55 -3.00
C VAL A 263 24.80 9.62 -3.80
N LEU A 264 23.73 10.19 -3.26
CA LEU A 264 22.96 11.27 -3.89
C LEU A 264 23.80 12.54 -4.10
N ASP A 265 24.59 12.92 -3.09
CA ASP A 265 25.47 14.10 -3.14
C ASP A 265 26.64 13.93 -4.12
N ASP A 266 27.14 12.69 -4.28
CA ASP A 266 28.21 12.34 -5.21
C ASP A 266 27.75 12.21 -6.68
N LEU A 267 26.44 12.19 -6.94
CA LEU A 267 25.92 12.08 -8.32
C LEU A 267 26.22 13.33 -9.15
N GLN A 268 26.58 13.10 -10.42
CA GLN A 268 26.78 14.18 -11.37
C GLN A 268 25.46 14.91 -11.68
N GLY A 269 25.58 16.21 -12.01
CA GLY A 269 24.43 17.09 -12.26
C GLY A 269 23.54 16.66 -13.44
N ASP A 270 24.09 15.90 -14.39
CA ASP A 270 23.38 15.38 -15.57
C ASP A 270 22.55 14.11 -15.28
N MET A 271 22.78 13.43 -14.16
CA MET A 271 22.07 12.20 -13.76
C MET A 271 20.72 12.48 -13.08
N VAL A 272 19.87 13.31 -13.70
CA VAL A 272 18.62 13.81 -13.10
C VAL A 272 17.70 12.67 -12.64
N ARG A 273 17.41 11.70 -13.51
CA ARG A 273 16.51 10.57 -13.19
C ARG A 273 17.03 9.68 -12.07
N THR A 274 18.34 9.44 -12.04
CA THR A 274 18.97 8.63 -10.97
C THR A 274 18.84 9.32 -9.63
N ARG A 275 19.02 10.65 -9.61
CA ARG A 275 18.85 11.48 -8.43
C ARG A 275 17.40 11.50 -7.97
N GLU A 276 16.43 11.63 -8.86
CA GLU A 276 15.00 11.51 -8.53
C GLU A 276 14.66 10.12 -7.95
N ALA A 277 15.17 9.03 -8.56
CA ALA A 277 14.96 7.68 -8.06
C ALA A 277 15.55 7.47 -6.66
N LEU A 278 16.75 8.00 -6.40
CA LEU A 278 17.35 7.96 -5.07
C LEU A 278 16.56 8.78 -4.06
N THR A 279 16.08 9.97 -4.43
CA THR A 279 15.23 10.81 -3.58
C THR A 279 13.96 10.07 -3.16
N ILE A 280 13.28 9.40 -4.11
CA ILE A 280 12.10 8.57 -3.80
C ILE A 280 12.47 7.48 -2.80
N ALA A 281 13.54 6.72 -3.07
CA ALA A 281 13.94 5.61 -2.22
C ALA A 281 14.38 6.05 -0.81
N ILE A 282 15.03 7.22 -0.68
CA ILE A 282 15.33 7.85 0.61
C ILE A 282 14.04 8.23 1.34
N GLY A 283 13.07 8.81 0.63
CA GLY A 283 11.74 9.12 1.17
C GLY A 283 11.03 7.88 1.70
N GLU A 284 10.94 6.81 0.90
CA GLU A 284 10.34 5.54 1.33
C GLU A 284 11.02 4.97 2.59
N ARG A 285 12.36 5.02 2.62
CA ARG A 285 13.13 4.56 3.78
C ARG A 285 12.83 5.39 5.03
N SER A 286 12.72 6.71 4.89
CA SER A 286 12.35 7.60 5.99
C SER A 286 10.96 7.29 6.53
N VAL A 287 9.98 7.03 5.66
CA VAL A 287 8.62 6.64 6.06
C VAL A 287 8.63 5.31 6.84
N LEU A 288 9.38 4.32 6.34
CA LEU A 288 9.53 3.03 7.02
C LEU A 288 10.21 3.15 8.39
N GLU A 289 11.24 3.99 8.50
CA GLU A 289 11.94 4.25 9.76
C GLU A 289 11.04 5.00 10.76
N SER A 290 10.26 5.97 10.29
CA SER A 290 9.24 6.66 11.10
C SER A 290 8.23 5.67 11.68
N CYS A 291 7.67 4.80 10.81
CA CYS A 291 6.73 3.77 11.23
C CYS A 291 7.34 2.81 12.26
N VAL A 292 8.54 2.29 11.99
CA VAL A 292 9.22 1.39 12.93
C VAL A 292 9.41 2.08 14.28
N SER A 293 9.95 3.30 14.31
CA SER A 293 10.18 4.04 15.54
C SER A 293 8.88 4.30 16.33
N ALA A 294 7.78 4.60 15.64
CA ALA A 294 6.50 4.88 16.28
C ALA A 294 5.88 3.64 16.94
N TRP A 295 6.16 2.45 16.41
CA TRP A 295 5.63 1.18 16.90
C TRP A 295 6.58 0.42 17.85
N GLU A 296 7.86 0.80 17.91
CA GLU A 296 8.87 0.17 18.77
C GLU A 296 8.50 0.21 20.25
N ASP A 297 8.01 1.35 20.75
CA ASP A 297 7.62 1.48 22.17
C ASP A 297 6.47 0.53 22.54
N LEU A 298 5.51 0.32 21.63
CA LEU A 298 4.40 -0.62 21.83
C LEU A 298 4.88 -2.07 21.84
N ALA A 299 5.86 -2.40 21.00
CA ALA A 299 6.47 -3.72 20.96
C ALA A 299 7.25 -4.03 22.27
N LEU A 300 7.88 -3.02 22.88
CA LEU A 300 8.63 -3.18 24.13
C LEU A 300 7.74 -3.39 25.37
N LEU A 301 6.43 -3.13 25.29
CA LEU A 301 5.50 -3.36 26.41
C LEU A 301 5.43 -4.81 26.85
N TYR A 302 5.66 -5.76 25.94
CA TYR A 302 5.58 -7.19 26.23
C TYR A 302 6.70 -7.97 25.52
N PRO A 303 7.76 -8.37 26.24
CA PRO A 303 8.88 -9.07 25.61
C PRO A 303 8.47 -10.38 24.94
N VAL A 304 8.92 -10.57 23.69
CA VAL A 304 8.68 -11.73 22.82
C VAL A 304 8.84 -13.09 23.52
N ALA A 305 9.73 -13.19 24.51
CA ALA A 305 10.00 -14.44 25.24
C ALA A 305 8.75 -15.06 25.92
N GLN A 306 7.66 -14.31 26.08
CA GLN A 306 6.42 -14.77 26.69
C GLN A 306 5.35 -15.25 25.66
N PHE A 307 5.56 -15.00 24.36
CA PHE A 307 4.65 -15.40 23.28
C PHE A 307 4.53 -16.89 22.94
N PRO A 308 5.55 -17.77 23.16
CA PRO A 308 5.49 -19.16 22.71
C PRO A 308 4.34 -20.00 23.30
N GLN A 309 3.67 -19.51 24.35
CA GLN A 309 2.54 -20.19 24.98
C GLN A 309 1.18 -19.80 24.39
N MET A 310 1.06 -18.67 23.69
CA MET A 310 -0.22 -18.20 23.12
C MET A 310 -0.48 -18.68 21.69
N LEU A 311 0.57 -19.02 20.93
CA LEU A 311 0.47 -19.40 19.51
C LEU A 311 0.49 -20.92 19.28
N ARG A 312 0.33 -21.72 20.33
CA ARG A 312 0.24 -23.19 20.27
C ARG A 312 -1.17 -23.70 20.48
#